data_AF-A0A0Q6VIC0-F1
#
_entry.id   AF-A0A0Q6VIC0-F1
#
_cell.length_a   1.000
_cell.length_b   1.000
_cell.length_c   1.000
_cell.angle_alpha   90.00
_cell.angle_beta   90.00
_cell.angle_gamma   90.00
#
_symmetry.space_group_name_H-M   'P 1'
#
loop_
_entity.id
_entity.type
_entity.pdbx_description
1 polymer ?
#
loop_
_entity_poly.entity_id
_entity_poly.type
_entity_poly.pdbx_seq_one_letter_code
_entity_poly.pdbx_strand_id
1 'polypeptide(L)'
;MTEPWLTQLIGDLEEEFETCGIMGLYHFTWWQQIGSRPDERDLIVARAREAYAVFVQRHPEAWLGWITWPGMEPELARRADPGTELDFILDPDSSPDTPLLVLVDGTEA
;
A
#
# COMPACT_ATOMS: atom_id res chain seq x y z
N MET A 1 4.99 22.67 -2.92
CA MET A 1 4.52 22.12 -4.20
C MET A 1 4.85 20.64 -4.16
N THR A 2 3.86 19.78 -4.30
CA THR A 2 4.06 18.32 -4.35
C THR A 2 4.86 17.98 -5.60
N GLU A 3 5.84 17.07 -5.51
CA GLU A 3 6.65 16.68 -6.67
C GLU A 3 5.79 15.99 -7.74
N PRO A 4 6.07 16.15 -9.05
CA PRO A 4 5.24 15.58 -10.10
C PRO A 4 5.08 14.06 -10.01
N TRP A 5 6.15 13.34 -9.66
CA TRP A 5 6.10 11.88 -9.50
C TRP A 5 5.14 11.45 -8.38
N LEU A 6 5.10 12.21 -7.28
CA LEU A 6 4.26 11.92 -6.13
C LEU A 6 2.80 12.20 -6.47
N THR A 7 2.52 13.25 -7.24
CA THR A 7 1.16 13.54 -7.70
C THR A 7 0.63 12.44 -8.62
N GLN A 8 1.46 11.95 -9.55
CA GLN A 8 1.09 10.85 -10.44
C GLN A 8 0.87 9.56 -9.65
N LEU A 9 1.82 9.17 -8.80
CA LEU A 9 1.71 7.95 -7.99
C LEU A 9 0.45 7.95 -7.12
N ILE A 10 0.14 9.07 -6.47
CA ILE A 10 -1.07 9.16 -5.65
C ILE A 10 -2.33 9.02 -6.52
N GLY A 11 -2.37 9.63 -7.71
CA GLY A 11 -3.51 9.46 -8.62
C GLY A 11 -3.73 8.00 -9.04
N ASP A 12 -2.66 7.29 -9.37
CA ASP A 12 -2.73 5.87 -9.74
C ASP A 12 -3.23 5.00 -8.55
N LEU A 13 -2.75 5.29 -7.34
CA LEU A 13 -3.19 4.60 -6.12
C LEU A 13 -4.65 4.93 -5.74
N GLU A 14 -5.08 6.17 -5.94
CA GLU A 14 -6.45 6.62 -5.69
C GLU A 14 -7.43 5.90 -6.63
N GLU A 15 -7.11 5.81 -7.93
CA GLU A 15 -7.94 5.09 -8.91
C GLU A 15 -8.15 3.62 -8.52
N GLU A 16 -7.08 2.94 -8.09
CA GLU A 16 -7.16 1.55 -7.65
C GLU A 16 -7.94 1.39 -6.34
N PHE A 17 -7.67 2.25 -5.35
CA PHE A 17 -8.32 2.21 -4.05
C PHE A 17 -9.83 2.47 -4.16
N GLU A 18 -10.24 3.46 -4.95
CA GLU A 18 -11.65 3.77 -5.23
C GLU A 18 -12.37 2.64 -5.97
N THR A 19 -11.65 1.89 -6.82
CA THR A 19 -12.22 0.78 -7.59
C THR A 19 -12.40 -0.47 -6.74
N CYS A 20 -11.45 -0.75 -5.85
CA CYS A 20 -11.36 -2.03 -5.15
C CYS A 20 -11.78 -1.97 -3.68
N GLY A 21 -11.79 -0.78 -3.05
CA GLY A 21 -12.02 -0.61 -1.61
C GLY A 21 -10.92 -1.20 -0.71
N ILE A 22 -9.89 -1.81 -1.30
CA ILE A 22 -8.74 -2.43 -0.63
C ILE A 22 -7.52 -2.38 -1.54
N MET A 23 -6.34 -2.11 -0.97
CA MET A 23 -5.09 -2.01 -1.73
C MET A 23 -3.91 -2.51 -0.89
N GLY A 24 -3.04 -3.34 -1.48
CA GLY A 24 -1.79 -3.76 -0.84
C GLY A 24 -0.81 -2.60 -0.67
N LEU A 25 -0.16 -2.48 0.48
CA LEU A 25 0.89 -1.46 0.67
C LEU A 25 2.05 -1.61 -0.31
N TYR A 26 2.28 -2.82 -0.83
CA TYR A 26 3.31 -3.01 -1.86
C TYR A 26 2.99 -2.23 -3.17
N HIS A 27 1.76 -1.80 -3.40
CA HIS A 27 1.39 -0.99 -4.57
C HIS A 27 2.12 0.37 -4.58
N PHE A 28 2.48 0.91 -3.41
CA PHE A 28 3.28 2.12 -3.28
C PHE A 28 4.70 1.97 -3.84
N THR A 29 5.21 0.74 -3.98
CA THR A 29 6.56 0.48 -4.53
C THR A 29 6.54 -0.30 -5.83
N TRP A 30 5.45 -1.00 -6.16
CA TRP A 30 5.36 -1.95 -7.28
C TRP A 30 5.98 -1.41 -8.58
N TRP A 31 5.53 -0.24 -9.03
CA TRP A 31 6.02 0.38 -10.27
C TRP A 31 7.48 0.82 -10.22
N GLN A 32 8.00 1.13 -9.03
CA GLN A 32 9.40 1.52 -8.83
C GLN A 32 10.32 0.31 -8.64
N GLN A 33 9.78 -0.87 -8.31
CA GLN A 33 10.57 -2.10 -8.20
C GLN A 33 10.92 -2.70 -9.57
N ILE A 34 10.11 -2.42 -10.61
CA ILE A 34 10.35 -2.96 -11.95
C ILE A 34 11.61 -2.32 -12.55
N GLY A 35 12.71 -3.08 -12.55
CA GLY A 35 13.99 -2.66 -13.14
C GLY A 35 14.90 -1.84 -12.24
N SER A 36 14.55 -1.68 -10.95
CA SER A 36 15.43 -1.02 -9.98
C SER A 36 16.61 -1.90 -9.57
N ARG A 37 17.66 -1.23 -9.09
CA ARG A 37 18.84 -1.89 -8.53
C ARG A 37 18.66 -2.17 -7.04
N PRO A 38 19.33 -3.19 -6.47
CA PRO A 38 19.24 -3.49 -5.05
C PRO A 38 19.60 -2.32 -4.12
N ASP A 39 20.52 -1.45 -4.53
CA ASP A 39 20.94 -0.25 -3.77
C ASP A 39 19.90 0.89 -3.78
N GLU A 40 18.88 0.80 -4.62
CA GLU A 40 17.79 1.79 -4.69
C GLU A 40 16.62 1.44 -3.75
N ARG A 41 16.66 0.26 -3.10
CA ARG A 41 15.57 -0.23 -2.24
C ARG A 41 15.21 0.76 -1.13
N ASP A 42 16.19 1.31 -0.44
CA ASP A 42 15.95 2.25 0.67
C ASP A 42 15.31 3.55 0.18
N LEU A 43 15.71 4.03 -1.01
CA LEU A 43 15.12 5.21 -1.63
C LEU A 43 13.66 4.96 -2.04
N ILE A 44 13.37 3.79 -2.61
CA ILE A 44 12.02 3.37 -3.00
C ILE A 44 11.11 3.30 -1.77
N VAL A 45 11.58 2.68 -0.68
CA VAL A 45 10.83 2.61 0.59
C VAL A 45 10.62 4.00 1.19
N ALA A 46 11.62 4.89 1.12
CA ALA A 46 11.47 6.26 1.61
C ALA A 46 10.38 7.03 0.82
N ARG A 47 10.35 6.89 -0.51
CA ARG A 47 9.30 7.50 -1.36
C ARG A 47 7.92 6.89 -1.11
N ALA A 48 7.85 5.59 -0.89
CA ALA A 48 6.59 4.92 -0.53
C ALA A 48 6.05 5.41 0.80
N ARG A 49 6.91 5.66 1.80
CA ARG A 49 6.50 6.27 3.08
C ARG A 49 5.96 7.69 2.89
N GLU A 50 6.59 8.49 2.04
CA GLU A 50 6.11 9.83 1.71
C GLU A 50 4.73 9.78 1.02
N ALA A 51 4.59 8.92 0.01
CA ALA A 51 3.32 8.71 -0.67
C ALA A 51 2.24 8.20 0.27
N TYR A 52 2.53 7.21 1.11
CA TYR A 52 1.60 6.72 2.13
C TYR A 52 1.12 7.84 3.04
N ALA A 53 2.01 8.69 3.54
CA ALA A 53 1.66 9.79 4.42
C ALA A 53 0.72 10.81 3.73
N VAL A 54 0.94 11.09 2.44
CA VAL A 54 0.04 11.96 1.66
C VAL A 54 -1.29 11.28 1.39
N PHE A 55 -1.29 9.99 1.06
CA PHE A 55 -2.48 9.20 0.77
C PHE A 55 -3.42 9.18 1.98
N VAL A 56 -2.94 8.77 3.16
CA VAL A 56 -3.77 8.69 4.36
C VAL A 56 -4.25 10.04 4.88
N GLN A 57 -3.59 11.15 4.51
CA GLN A 57 -4.11 12.49 4.77
C GLN A 57 -5.32 12.85 3.89
N ARG A 58 -5.42 12.27 2.69
CA ARG A 58 -6.54 12.46 1.77
C ARG A 58 -7.69 11.50 2.03
N HIS A 59 -7.39 10.31 2.55
CA HIS A 59 -8.33 9.24 2.87
C HIS A 59 -8.29 8.97 4.39
N PRO A 60 -8.76 9.89 5.24
CA PRO A 60 -8.64 9.78 6.70
C PRO A 60 -9.46 8.63 7.32
N GLU A 61 -10.45 8.13 6.60
CA GLU A 61 -11.23 6.94 6.95
C GLU A 61 -10.52 5.61 6.65
N ALA A 62 -9.52 5.63 5.77
CA ALA A 62 -8.79 4.43 5.41
C ALA A 62 -8.07 3.85 6.64
N TRP A 63 -8.03 2.53 6.72
CA TRP A 63 -7.42 1.84 7.85
C TRP A 63 -6.50 0.72 7.40
N LEU A 64 -5.49 0.45 8.23
CA LEU A 64 -4.48 -0.56 7.98
C LEU A 64 -5.00 -1.94 8.40
N GLY A 65 -4.91 -2.92 7.50
CA GLY A 65 -5.40 -4.28 7.71
C GLY A 65 -4.41 -5.34 7.27
N TRP A 66 -4.63 -6.56 7.75
CA TRP A 66 -3.96 -7.78 7.31
C TRP A 66 -4.95 -8.62 6.51
N ILE A 67 -4.52 -9.13 5.37
CA ILE A 67 -5.31 -10.06 4.55
C ILE A 67 -4.39 -11.13 3.94
N THR A 68 -4.94 -12.28 3.60
CA THR A 68 -4.23 -13.32 2.85
C THR A 68 -4.63 -13.30 1.38
N TRP A 69 -3.70 -13.65 0.50
CA TRP A 69 -3.98 -13.82 -0.93
C TRP A 69 -4.21 -15.31 -1.25
N PRO A 70 -5.08 -15.69 -2.21
CA PRO A 70 -5.93 -14.87 -3.07
C PRO A 70 -7.30 -14.49 -2.45
N GLY A 71 -7.99 -13.53 -3.07
CA GLY A 71 -9.34 -13.11 -2.66
C GLY A 71 -9.33 -11.91 -1.71
N MET A 72 -8.62 -10.85 -2.08
CA MET A 72 -8.55 -9.63 -1.28
C MET A 72 -9.87 -8.86 -1.36
N GLU A 73 -10.77 -9.12 -0.42
CA GLU A 73 -12.03 -8.40 -0.23
C GLU A 73 -11.96 -7.57 1.06
N PRO A 74 -12.45 -6.31 1.09
CA PRO A 74 -12.41 -5.44 2.26
C PRO A 74 -12.92 -6.09 3.55
N GLU A 75 -14.00 -6.86 3.47
CA GLU A 75 -14.65 -7.54 4.60
C GLU A 75 -13.82 -8.67 5.21
N LEU A 76 -12.82 -9.19 4.48
CA LEU A 76 -11.94 -10.25 4.95
C LEU A 76 -10.69 -9.70 5.65
N ALA A 77 -10.43 -8.39 5.54
CA ALA A 77 -9.28 -7.76 6.15
C ALA A 77 -9.44 -7.63 7.68
N ARG A 78 -8.40 -8.01 8.42
CA ARG A 78 -8.33 -7.86 9.87
C ARG A 78 -7.53 -6.61 10.21
N ARG A 79 -8.10 -5.69 11.02
CA ARG A 79 -7.37 -4.50 11.49
C ARG A 79 -5.98 -4.83 12.03
N ALA A 80 -4.99 -4.07 11.57
CA ALA A 80 -3.64 -4.11 12.06
C ALA A 80 -3.53 -3.35 13.39
N ASP A 81 -2.59 -3.75 14.24
CA ASP A 81 -2.32 -3.03 15.49
C ASP A 81 -1.76 -1.63 15.19
N PRO A 82 -2.04 -0.61 16.04
CA PRO A 82 -1.52 0.75 15.83
C PRO A 82 0.01 0.87 15.78
N GLY A 83 0.73 -0.13 16.31
CA GLY A 83 2.19 -0.20 16.28
C GLY A 83 2.76 -1.04 15.13
N THR A 84 1.92 -1.51 14.22
CA THR A 84 2.35 -2.31 13.05
C THR A 84 3.34 -1.50 12.21
N GLU A 85 4.52 -2.09 11.96
CA GLU A 85 5.47 -1.50 11.02
C GLU A 85 4.92 -1.57 9.60
N LEU A 86 5.01 -0.47 8.87
CA LEU A 86 4.61 -0.43 7.46
C LEU A 86 5.62 -1.24 6.63
N ASP A 87 5.10 -2.24 5.93
CA ASP A 87 5.83 -3.02 4.94
C ASP A 87 5.32 -2.70 3.53
N PHE A 88 6.23 -2.22 2.70
CA PHE A 88 5.95 -1.81 1.33
C PHE A 88 6.58 -2.73 0.30
N ILE A 89 7.30 -3.77 0.72
CA ILE A 89 8.02 -4.66 -0.21
C ILE A 89 7.34 -6.01 -0.22
N LEU A 90 6.75 -6.37 -1.36
CA LEU A 90 6.28 -7.73 -1.58
C LEU A 90 7.48 -8.65 -1.80
N ASP A 91 7.66 -9.64 -0.92
CA ASP A 91 8.65 -10.69 -1.11
C ASP A 91 8.05 -11.83 -1.95
N PRO A 92 8.47 -12.03 -3.21
CA PRO A 92 7.92 -13.07 -4.08
C PRO A 92 8.28 -14.50 -3.64
N ASP A 93 9.30 -14.66 -2.78
CA ASP A 93 9.72 -15.97 -2.27
C ASP A 93 8.97 -16.37 -0.98
N SER A 94 8.17 -15.45 -0.44
CA SER A 94 7.35 -15.71 0.74
C SER A 94 6.18 -16.68 0.44
N SER A 95 5.69 -17.37 1.47
CA SER A 95 4.55 -18.29 1.30
C SER A 95 3.31 -17.53 0.81
N PRO A 96 2.49 -18.07 -0.10
CA PRO A 96 1.23 -17.46 -0.51
C PRO A 96 0.26 -17.17 0.65
N ASP A 97 0.36 -17.94 1.73
CA ASP A 97 -0.46 -17.76 2.94
C ASP A 97 0.08 -16.65 3.87
N THR A 98 1.20 -16.01 3.51
CA THR A 98 1.78 -14.91 4.28
C THR A 98 0.84 -13.70 4.20
N PRO A 99 0.36 -13.16 5.34
CA PRO A 99 -0.52 -12.01 5.33
C PRO A 99 0.16 -10.79 4.71
N LEU A 100 -0.57 -10.11 3.84
CA LEU A 100 -0.21 -8.84 3.24
C LEU A 100 -0.78 -7.70 4.07
N LEU A 101 0.01 -6.64 4.22
CA LEU A 101 -0.44 -5.42 4.84
C LEU A 101 -1.14 -4.55 3.78
N VAL A 102 -2.36 -4.13 4.08
CA VAL A 102 -3.27 -3.45 3.13
C VAL A 102 -3.84 -2.17 3.74
N LEU A 103 -4.18 -1.21 2.89
CA LEU A 103 -5.13 -0.16 3.19
C LEU A 103 -6.53 -0.63 2.77
N VAL A 104 -7.52 -0.34 3.61
CA VAL A 104 -8.92 -0.68 3.37
C VAL A 104 -9.76 0.59 3.54
N ASP A 105 -10.72 0.79 2.65
CA ASP A 105 -11.64 1.92 2.74
C ASP A 105 -12.53 1.78 3.99
N GLY A 106 -12.66 2.88 4.73
CA GLY A 106 -13.52 2.98 5.91
C GLY A 106 -14.93 3.47 5.60
N THR A 107 -15.22 3.91 4.36
CA THR A 107 -16.54 4.42 3.98
C THR A 107 -17.58 3.32 3.70
N GLU A 108 -17.14 2.11 3.33
CA GLU A 108 -18.04 1.01 2.94
C GLU A 108 -18.39 0.01 4.08
N ALA A 109 -17.99 0.31 5.33
CA ALA A 109 -18.24 -0.55 6.50
C ALA A 109 -19.54 -0.24 7.27
#